data_AF-A0A1F3ZRG6-F1
#
_entry.id   AF-A0A1F3ZRG6-F1
#
_cell.length_a   1.000
_cell.length_b   1.000
_cell.length_c   1.000
_cell.angle_alpha   90.00
_cell.angle_beta   90.00
_cell.angle_gamma   90.00
#
_symmetry.space_group_name_H-M   'P 1'
#
loop_
_entity.id
_entity.type
_entity.pdbx_description
1 polymer ?
#
loop_
_entity_poly.entity_id
_entity_poly.type
_entity_poly.pdbx_seq_one_letter_code
_entity_poly.pdbx_strand_id
1 'polypeptide(L)'
;MAKALLALALCLFASYSVFAAAPKKKPPTWAELSPEQQKVLSPLSEEWNKLDAPRRRKWLGIAKRYPSMKPEEQAKVQKQMQPWAKLTPAERRTARERFKRIEKLPPRERRALAQKWQQYKQLPEDERSKLGSTAKKSAAPSAAPKAGNAGASKRAPGPARVPAVVPPPAAVN
;
A
#
# COMPACT_ATOMS: atom_id res chain seq x y z
N MET A 1 51.18 42.67 15.54
CA MET A 1 52.56 42.25 15.90
C MET A 1 52.43 41.48 17.21
N ALA A 2 52.79 40.22 17.41
CA ALA A 2 53.55 39.27 16.62
C ALA A 2 53.35 37.85 17.24
N LYS A 3 53.32 36.83 16.37
CA LYS A 3 53.92 35.47 16.50
C LYS A 3 53.37 34.53 17.62
N ALA A 4 52.70 33.41 17.28
CA ALA A 4 53.29 32.14 16.80
C ALA A 4 54.19 31.50 17.87
N LEU A 5 54.16 30.23 18.29
CA LEU A 5 53.61 28.92 17.92
C LEU A 5 53.89 28.01 19.15
N LEU A 6 53.11 26.98 19.44
CA LEU A 6 53.61 25.58 19.43
C LEU A 6 52.50 24.56 19.73
N ALA A 7 52.58 23.45 19.01
CA ALA A 7 51.66 22.34 18.98
C ALA A 7 51.80 21.38 20.18
N LEU A 8 50.65 20.91 20.70
CA LEU A 8 50.42 19.66 21.44
C LEU A 8 48.89 19.58 21.61
N ALA A 9 48.11 18.57 21.27
CA ALA A 9 48.36 17.18 21.01
C ALA A 9 47.38 16.70 19.93
N LEU A 10 47.94 16.12 18.88
CA LEU A 10 47.27 15.14 18.02
C LEU A 10 46.85 13.95 18.90
N CYS A 11 45.71 13.32 18.59
CA CYS A 11 45.15 12.10 19.20
C CYS A 11 44.07 12.31 20.29
N LEU A 12 42.88 12.74 19.88
CA LEU A 12 41.66 12.08 20.33
C LEU A 12 41.01 11.43 19.10
N PHE A 13 41.59 10.28 18.79
CA PHE A 13 41.06 9.28 17.86
C PHE A 13 39.58 9.04 18.14
N ALA A 14 38.81 9.04 17.07
CA ALA A 14 37.81 8.03 16.82
C ALA A 14 36.80 7.78 17.96
N SER A 15 35.87 8.71 18.17
CA SER A 15 34.49 8.27 18.39
C SER A 15 33.94 7.70 17.08
N TYR A 16 34.51 6.56 16.66
CA TYR A 16 33.82 5.62 15.81
C TYR A 16 32.59 5.20 16.61
N SER A 17 31.44 5.80 16.31
CA SER A 17 30.19 5.11 16.55
C SER A 17 30.31 3.78 15.83
N VAL A 18 30.62 2.73 16.60
CA VAL A 18 30.34 1.37 16.20
C VAL A 18 28.85 1.36 15.95
N PHE A 19 28.46 1.56 14.68
CA PHE A 19 27.16 1.16 14.21
C PHE A 19 27.20 -0.37 14.26
N ALA A 20 27.00 -0.90 15.47
CA ALA A 20 26.73 -2.30 15.67
C ALA A 20 25.53 -2.57 14.78
N ALA A 21 25.79 -3.21 13.63
CA ALA A 21 24.75 -3.73 12.78
C ALA A 21 24.00 -4.74 13.64
N ALA A 22 22.95 -4.27 14.32
CA ALA A 22 22.11 -5.10 15.15
C ALA A 22 21.76 -6.31 14.29
N PRO A 23 21.97 -7.54 14.80
CA PRO A 23 21.65 -8.73 14.03
C PRO A 23 20.21 -8.54 13.57
N LYS A 24 19.95 -8.74 12.26
CA LYS A 24 18.61 -8.61 11.69
C LYS A 24 17.74 -9.68 12.33
N LYS A 25 17.25 -9.41 13.54
CA LYS A 25 16.39 -10.31 14.31
C LYS A 25 15.21 -10.59 13.42
N LYS A 26 14.97 -11.88 13.17
CA LYS A 26 13.78 -12.35 12.48
C LYS A 26 12.59 -11.68 13.16
N PRO A 27 11.56 -11.22 12.42
CA PRO A 27 10.42 -10.61 13.06
C PRO A 27 9.81 -11.58 14.07
N PRO A 28 9.24 -11.06 15.17
CA PRO A 28 8.69 -11.89 16.21
C PRO A 28 7.56 -12.79 15.67
N THR A 29 7.50 -14.01 16.18
CA THR A 29 6.33 -14.89 16.03
C THR A 29 5.14 -14.30 16.79
N TRP A 30 3.94 -14.84 16.60
CA TRP A 30 2.74 -14.32 17.26
C TRP A 30 2.87 -14.31 18.80
N ALA A 31 3.49 -15.35 19.37
CA ALA A 31 3.69 -15.51 20.81
C ALA A 31 4.71 -14.51 21.39
N GLU A 32 5.63 -13.99 20.58
CA GLU A 32 6.67 -13.04 20.99
C GLU A 32 6.21 -11.58 20.90
N LEU A 33 4.97 -11.33 20.47
CA LEU A 33 4.39 -10.00 20.43
C LEU A 33 4.03 -9.52 21.84
N SER A 34 4.18 -8.22 22.08
CA SER A 34 3.66 -7.63 23.32
C SER A 34 2.13 -7.75 23.40
N PRO A 35 1.53 -7.78 24.61
CA PRO A 35 0.08 -7.90 24.76
C PRO A 35 -0.70 -6.82 23.99
N GLU A 36 -0.19 -5.58 23.98
CA GLU A 36 -0.78 -4.48 23.21
C GLU A 36 -0.72 -4.73 21.69
N GLN A 37 0.39 -5.27 21.19
CA GLN A 37 0.50 -5.63 19.77
C GLN A 37 -0.44 -6.78 19.41
N GLN A 38 -0.56 -7.80 20.26
CA GLN A 38 -1.48 -8.92 20.04
C GLN A 38 -2.93 -8.45 20.01
N LYS A 39 -3.31 -7.53 20.91
CA LYS A 39 -4.65 -6.95 20.93
C LYS A 39 -4.96 -6.21 19.63
N VAL A 40 -4.05 -5.33 19.20
CA VAL A 40 -4.23 -4.55 17.96
C VAL A 40 -4.22 -5.45 16.73
N LEU A 41 -3.34 -6.44 16.67
CA LEU A 41 -3.16 -7.34 15.52
C LEU A 41 -4.02 -8.60 15.61
N SER A 42 -4.98 -8.66 16.54
CA SER A 42 -5.82 -9.83 16.79
C SER A 42 -6.50 -10.39 15.54
N PRO A 43 -6.96 -9.58 14.56
CA PRO A 43 -7.50 -10.13 13.33
C PRO A 43 -6.48 -10.96 12.56
N LEU A 44 -5.19 -10.62 12.59
CA LEU A 44 -4.13 -11.31 11.84
C LEU A 44 -3.51 -12.49 12.57
N SER A 45 -4.02 -12.87 13.74
CA SER A 45 -3.42 -13.92 14.57
C SER A 45 -3.15 -15.21 13.80
N GLU A 46 -4.10 -15.67 12.99
CA GLU A 46 -4.01 -16.91 12.20
C GLU A 46 -2.99 -16.84 11.05
N GLU A 47 -2.94 -15.73 10.29
CA GLU A 47 -1.99 -15.61 9.19
C GLU A 47 -0.66 -14.98 9.59
N TRP A 48 -0.49 -14.51 10.83
CA TRP A 48 0.70 -13.76 11.27
C TRP A 48 2.01 -14.50 10.94
N ASN A 49 2.07 -15.78 11.27
CA ASN A 49 3.26 -16.60 11.05
C ASN A 49 3.46 -16.96 9.55
N LYS A 50 2.42 -16.82 8.72
CA LYS A 50 2.49 -16.98 7.25
C LYS A 50 2.98 -15.70 6.54
N LEU A 51 3.03 -14.58 7.25
CA LEU A 51 3.54 -13.32 6.72
C LEU A 51 5.08 -13.33 6.65
N ASP A 52 5.59 -12.86 5.52
CA ASP A 52 7.02 -12.67 5.33
C ASP A 52 7.55 -11.56 6.27
N ALA A 53 8.86 -11.55 6.46
CA ALA A 53 9.48 -10.65 7.41
C ALA A 53 9.20 -9.15 7.15
N PRO A 54 9.21 -8.66 5.89
CA PRO A 54 8.82 -7.30 5.58
C PRO A 54 7.36 -6.97 5.93
N ARG A 55 6.40 -7.88 5.70
CA ARG A 55 4.99 -7.65 6.04
C ARG A 55 4.79 -7.57 7.55
N ARG A 56 5.38 -8.48 8.33
CA ARG A 56 5.30 -8.42 9.80
C ARG A 56 5.85 -7.10 10.34
N ARG A 57 7.03 -6.67 9.87
CA ARG A 57 7.60 -5.38 10.28
C ARG A 57 6.69 -4.19 9.96
N LYS A 58 5.99 -4.23 8.81
CA LYS A 58 5.05 -3.15 8.46
C LYS A 58 3.84 -3.11 9.40
N TRP A 59 3.27 -4.25 9.73
CA TRP A 59 2.15 -4.35 10.67
C TRP A 59 2.55 -3.96 12.09
N LEU A 60 3.75 -4.31 12.55
CA LEU A 60 4.27 -3.83 13.84
C LEU A 60 4.40 -2.30 13.87
N GLY A 61 4.82 -1.68 12.76
CA GLY A 61 4.85 -0.23 12.64
C GLY A 61 3.47 0.42 12.72
N ILE A 62 2.44 -0.24 12.18
CA ILE A 62 1.05 0.21 12.30
C ILE A 62 0.55 0.03 13.74
N ALA A 63 0.80 -1.13 14.35
CA ALA A 63 0.43 -1.41 15.74
C ALA A 63 1.04 -0.41 16.72
N LYS A 64 2.28 0.03 16.50
CA LYS A 64 2.91 1.09 17.31
C LYS A 64 2.20 2.44 17.23
N ARG A 65 1.60 2.77 16.08
CA ARG A 65 0.89 4.04 15.85
C ARG A 65 -0.61 3.95 16.16
N TYR A 66 -1.15 2.74 16.26
CA TYR A 66 -2.58 2.51 16.43
C TYR A 66 -3.17 3.22 17.67
N PRO A 67 -2.52 3.23 18.86
CA PRO A 67 -3.07 3.89 20.04
C PRO A 67 -3.21 5.42 19.89
N SER A 68 -2.42 6.05 19.01
CA SER A 68 -2.50 7.50 18.75
C SER A 68 -3.44 7.87 17.61
N MET A 69 -4.13 6.90 17.00
CA MET A 69 -5.15 7.14 15.98
C MET A 69 -6.51 7.45 16.60
N LYS A 70 -7.35 8.18 15.87
CA LYS A 70 -8.74 8.41 16.26
C LYS A 70 -9.55 7.10 16.24
N PRO A 71 -10.62 6.97 17.05
CA PRO A 71 -11.44 5.75 17.08
C PRO A 71 -11.97 5.32 15.70
N GLU A 72 -12.36 6.26 14.82
CA GLU A 72 -12.84 5.88 13.48
C GLU A 72 -11.71 5.37 12.58
N GLU A 73 -10.49 5.85 12.77
CA GLU A 73 -9.31 5.38 12.04
C GLU A 73 -8.90 4.00 12.51
N GLN A 74 -8.93 3.77 13.82
CA GLN A 74 -8.69 2.47 14.44
C GLN A 74 -9.64 1.40 13.87
N ALA A 75 -10.95 1.70 13.83
CA ALA A 75 -11.95 0.80 13.26
C ALA A 75 -11.70 0.49 11.78
N LYS A 76 -11.27 1.49 10.99
CA LYS A 76 -10.89 1.27 9.58
C LYS A 76 -9.67 0.37 9.46
N VAL A 77 -8.64 0.57 10.29
CA VAL A 77 -7.45 -0.26 10.29
C VAL A 77 -7.81 -1.71 10.61
N GLN A 78 -8.60 -1.96 11.65
CA GLN A 78 -9.08 -3.29 12.01
C GLN A 78 -9.83 -3.96 10.86
N LYS A 79 -10.80 -3.25 10.27
CA LYS A 79 -11.61 -3.77 9.14
C LYS A 79 -10.78 -4.09 7.90
N GLN A 80 -9.75 -3.30 7.60
CA GLN A 80 -8.92 -3.46 6.41
C GLN A 80 -7.73 -4.39 6.61
N MET A 81 -7.46 -4.80 7.85
CA MET A 81 -6.26 -5.52 8.22
C MET A 81 -6.10 -6.85 7.47
N GLN A 82 -7.16 -7.65 7.53
CA GLN A 82 -7.27 -8.96 6.91
C GLN A 82 -7.16 -8.91 5.38
N PRO A 83 -8.01 -8.14 4.67
CA PRO A 83 -7.91 -8.01 3.22
C PRO A 83 -6.52 -7.57 2.74
N TRP A 84 -5.87 -6.66 3.46
CA TRP A 84 -4.57 -6.14 3.06
C TRP A 84 -3.43 -7.14 3.27
N ALA A 85 -3.51 -7.96 4.32
CA ALA A 85 -2.54 -9.02 4.57
C ALA A 85 -2.56 -10.11 3.48
N LYS A 86 -3.75 -10.34 2.90
CA LYS A 86 -3.99 -11.31 1.82
C LYS A 86 -3.55 -10.85 0.42
N LEU A 87 -3.27 -9.56 0.23
CA LEU A 87 -2.83 -9.05 -1.08
C LEU A 87 -1.50 -9.66 -1.54
N THR A 88 -1.49 -10.16 -2.77
CA THR A 88 -0.29 -10.65 -3.44
C THR A 88 0.70 -9.51 -3.74
N PRO A 89 1.99 -9.81 -3.99
CA PRO A 89 2.96 -8.80 -4.42
C PRO A 89 2.51 -8.02 -5.67
N ALA A 90 1.92 -8.70 -6.65
CA ALA A 90 1.43 -8.09 -7.89
C ALA A 90 0.24 -7.14 -7.65
N GLU A 91 -0.73 -7.55 -6.83
CA GLU A 91 -1.87 -6.70 -6.47
C GLU A 91 -1.42 -5.46 -5.69
N ARG A 92 -0.46 -5.62 -4.76
CA ARG A 92 0.11 -4.48 -4.02
C ARG A 92 0.85 -3.53 -4.93
N ARG A 93 1.60 -4.03 -5.91
CA ARG A 93 2.27 -3.18 -6.91
C ARG A 93 1.24 -2.39 -7.71
N THR A 94 0.20 -3.06 -8.20
CA THR A 94 -0.89 -2.43 -8.94
C THR A 94 -1.60 -1.37 -8.09
N ALA A 95 -1.91 -1.66 -6.82
CA ALA A 95 -2.52 -0.71 -5.90
C ALA A 95 -1.64 0.52 -5.67
N ARG A 96 -0.32 0.34 -5.51
CA ARG A 96 0.65 1.44 -5.38
C ARG A 96 0.72 2.29 -6.64
N GLU A 97 0.73 1.69 -7.81
CA GLU A 97 0.75 2.41 -9.09
C GLU A 97 -0.54 3.21 -9.30
N ARG A 98 -1.70 2.62 -8.99
CA ARG A 98 -2.99 3.32 -8.99
C ARG A 98 -2.99 4.50 -8.04
N PHE A 99 -2.51 4.31 -6.80
CA PHE A 99 -2.41 5.39 -5.82
C PHE A 99 -1.51 6.52 -6.31
N LYS A 100 -0.30 6.21 -6.80
CA LYS A 100 0.62 7.22 -7.37
C LYS A 100 -0.01 8.00 -8.52
N ARG A 101 -0.82 7.35 -9.36
CA ARG A 101 -1.54 8.04 -10.45
C ARG A 101 -2.57 9.02 -9.89
N ILE A 102 -3.36 8.60 -8.90
CA ILE A 102 -4.38 9.44 -8.26
C ILE A 102 -3.73 10.62 -7.52
N GLU A 103 -2.62 10.38 -6.83
CA GLU A 103 -1.88 11.40 -6.08
C GLU A 103 -1.36 12.51 -7.00
N LYS A 104 -0.95 12.17 -8.22
CA LYS A 104 -0.50 13.12 -9.26
C LYS A 104 -1.63 13.92 -9.92
N LEU A 105 -2.90 13.57 -9.70
CA LEU A 105 -4.01 14.30 -10.32
C LEU A 105 -4.13 15.71 -9.71
N PRO A 106 -4.51 16.72 -10.52
CA PRO A 106 -4.84 18.04 -10.03
C PRO A 106 -5.87 18.01 -8.90
N PRO A 107 -5.83 18.94 -7.93
CA PRO A 107 -6.78 18.95 -6.81
C PRO A 107 -8.26 18.88 -7.22
N ARG A 108 -8.62 19.54 -8.32
CA ARG A 108 -9.99 19.51 -8.89
C ARG A 108 -10.41 18.10 -9.30
N GLU A 109 -9.54 17.38 -9.99
CA GLU A 109 -9.80 16.01 -10.45
C GLU A 109 -9.83 15.02 -9.28
N ARG A 110 -8.94 15.19 -8.28
CA ARG A 110 -8.99 14.39 -7.05
C ARG A 110 -10.30 14.57 -6.30
N ARG A 111 -10.82 15.80 -6.20
CA ARG A 111 -12.13 16.07 -5.59
C ARG A 111 -13.28 15.42 -6.37
N ALA A 112 -13.27 15.54 -7.70
CA ALA A 112 -14.26 14.89 -8.55
C ALA A 112 -14.24 13.36 -8.38
N LEU A 113 -13.05 12.77 -8.28
CA LEU A 113 -12.90 11.34 -8.01
C LEU A 113 -13.44 10.95 -6.63
N ALA A 114 -13.18 11.75 -5.60
CA ALA A 114 -13.69 11.51 -4.25
C ALA A 114 -15.24 11.58 -4.19
N GLN A 115 -15.85 12.52 -4.92
CA GLN A 115 -17.30 12.62 -5.04
C GLN A 115 -17.91 11.39 -5.72
N LYS A 116 -17.35 10.96 -6.85
CA LYS A 116 -17.78 9.72 -7.54
C LYS A 116 -17.66 8.49 -6.63
N TRP A 117 -16.59 8.43 -5.82
CA TRP A 117 -16.40 7.36 -4.86
C TRP A 117 -17.43 7.38 -3.72
N GLN A 118 -17.82 8.57 -3.26
CA GLN A 118 -18.86 8.72 -2.25
C GLN A 118 -20.23 8.30 -2.79
N GLN A 119 -20.57 8.70 -4.01
CA GLN A 119 -21.79 8.25 -4.69
C GLN A 119 -21.80 6.72 -4.81
N TYR A 120 -20.71 6.11 -5.28
CA TYR A 120 -20.59 4.65 -5.36
C TYR A 120 -20.84 3.95 -4.02
N LYS A 121 -20.37 4.53 -2.90
CA LYS A 121 -20.61 3.95 -1.56
C LYS A 121 -22.06 4.03 -1.10
N GLN A 122 -22.83 4.98 -1.62
CA GLN A 122 -24.24 5.18 -1.27
C GLN A 122 -25.19 4.29 -2.10
N LEU A 123 -24.72 3.66 -3.19
CA LEU A 123 -25.53 2.73 -3.95
C LEU A 123 -25.96 1.52 -3.08
N PRO A 124 -27.16 0.96 -3.31
CA PRO A 124 -27.60 -0.26 -2.63
C PRO A 124 -26.69 -1.45 -2.99
N GLU A 125 -26.59 -2.42 -2.07
CA GLU A 125 -25.63 -3.54 -2.18
C GLU A 125 -25.84 -4.38 -3.45
N ASP A 126 -27.10 -4.52 -3.89
CA ASP A 126 -27.47 -5.24 -5.12
C ASP A 126 -26.87 -4.58 -6.37
N GLU A 127 -26.92 -3.26 -6.45
CA GLU A 127 -26.34 -2.52 -7.57
C GLU A 127 -24.81 -2.49 -7.50
N ARG A 128 -24.25 -2.35 -6.29
CA ARG A 128 -22.80 -2.38 -6.08
C ARG A 128 -22.20 -3.72 -6.47
N SER A 129 -22.91 -4.81 -6.16
CA SER A 129 -22.53 -6.18 -6.55
C SER A 129 -22.54 -6.38 -8.06
N LYS A 130 -23.53 -5.82 -8.77
CA LYS A 130 -23.59 -5.83 -10.25
C LYS A 130 -22.43 -5.05 -10.88
N LEU A 131 -22.07 -3.90 -10.30
CA LEU A 131 -20.92 -3.11 -10.76
C LEU A 131 -19.58 -3.80 -10.47
N GLY A 132 -19.42 -4.40 -9.29
CA GLY A 132 -18.21 -5.12 -8.88
C GLY A 132 -17.97 -6.41 -9.65
N SER A 133 -19.03 -7.19 -9.92
CA SER A 133 -18.96 -8.43 -10.71
C SER A 133 -18.62 -8.15 -12.17
N THR A 134 -19.20 -7.10 -12.76
CA THR A 134 -18.83 -6.63 -14.10
C THR A 134 -17.35 -6.25 -14.18
N ALA A 135 -16.84 -5.50 -13.19
CA ALA A 135 -15.42 -5.12 -13.15
C ALA A 135 -14.47 -6.33 -13.03
N LYS A 136 -14.87 -7.39 -12.31
CA LYS A 136 -14.09 -8.64 -12.21
C LYS A 136 -14.11 -9.45 -13.51
N LYS A 137 -15.24 -9.45 -14.24
CA LYS A 137 -15.39 -10.13 -15.54
C LYS A 137 -14.61 -9.45 -16.67
N SER A 138 -14.47 -8.13 -16.64
CA SER A 138 -13.66 -7.37 -17.61
C SER A 138 -12.15 -7.37 -17.34
N ALA A 139 -11.70 -8.01 -16.25
CA ALA A 139 -10.29 -8.11 -15.87
C ALA A 139 -9.65 -9.47 -16.18
N ALA A 140 -10.40 -10.43 -16.74
CA ALA A 140 -9.83 -11.65 -17.31
C ALA A 140 -9.04 -11.30 -18.59
N PRO A 141 -7.85 -11.90 -18.81
CA PRO A 141 -7.02 -11.55 -19.96
C PRO A 141 -7.77 -11.88 -21.24
N SER A 142 -7.98 -10.86 -22.07
CA SER A 142 -8.42 -11.02 -23.45
C SER A 142 -7.38 -11.91 -24.14
N ALA A 143 -7.68 -13.21 -24.23
CA ALA A 143 -7.03 -14.09 -25.19
C ALA A 143 -7.24 -13.44 -26.56
N ALA A 144 -6.14 -13.00 -27.16
CA ALA A 144 -6.15 -12.36 -28.47
C ALA A 144 -6.74 -13.34 -29.51
N PRO A 145 -7.72 -12.94 -30.32
CA PRO A 145 -8.02 -13.71 -31.52
C PRO A 145 -6.85 -13.46 -32.49
N LYS A 146 -6.07 -14.51 -32.79
CA LYS A 146 -5.24 -14.53 -33.99
C LYS A 146 -6.19 -14.55 -35.19
N ALA A 147 -6.24 -13.47 -35.94
CA ALA A 147 -6.77 -13.44 -37.29
C ALA A 147 -5.84 -12.57 -38.15
N GLY A 148 -5.54 -13.09 -39.33
CA GLY A 148 -4.40 -12.70 -40.15
C GLY A 148 -4.48 -11.32 -40.79
N ASN A 149 -3.30 -10.98 -41.32
CA ASN A 149 -2.99 -9.91 -42.25
C ASN A 149 -4.09 -9.57 -43.27
N ALA A 150 -4.55 -8.31 -43.29
CA ALA A 150 -4.79 -7.51 -44.50
C ALA A 150 -5.27 -6.10 -44.15
N GLY A 151 -4.72 -5.09 -44.84
CA GLY A 151 -5.48 -3.88 -45.19
C GLY A 151 -5.19 -2.61 -44.38
N ALA A 152 -4.38 -1.74 -44.96
CA ALA A 152 -4.22 -0.35 -44.55
C ALA A 152 -5.55 0.42 -44.59
N SER A 153 -5.84 1.22 -43.56
CA SER A 153 -6.56 2.49 -43.73
C SER A 153 -6.34 3.44 -42.55
N LYS A 154 -5.98 4.67 -42.89
CA LYS A 154 -5.67 5.80 -42.00
C LYS A 154 -6.92 6.23 -41.22
N ARG A 155 -6.81 6.46 -39.91
CA ARG A 155 -7.71 7.40 -39.20
C ARG A 155 -7.06 8.01 -37.94
N ALA A 156 -7.30 9.31 -37.80
CA ALA A 156 -6.75 10.30 -36.86
C ALA A 156 -6.90 9.98 -35.35
N PRO A 157 -6.18 10.69 -34.45
CA PRO A 157 -6.16 10.38 -33.02
C PRO A 157 -7.43 10.88 -32.32
N GLY A 158 -8.25 9.95 -31.82
CA GLY A 158 -9.37 10.22 -30.92
C GLY A 158 -8.94 10.33 -29.44
N PRO A 159 -9.74 10.98 -28.58
CA PRO A 159 -9.29 11.55 -27.31
C PRO A 159 -8.89 10.49 -26.28
N ALA A 160 -7.88 10.85 -25.49
CA ALA A 160 -7.30 10.07 -24.39
C ALA A 160 -8.37 9.41 -23.52
N ARG A 161 -8.42 8.08 -23.60
CA ARG A 161 -9.21 7.22 -22.72
C ARG A 161 -8.84 7.52 -21.26
N VAL A 162 -9.75 8.18 -20.54
CA VAL A 162 -9.68 8.33 -19.09
C VAL A 162 -9.46 6.94 -18.47
N PRO A 163 -8.50 6.76 -17.54
CA PRO A 163 -8.25 5.46 -16.95
C PRO A 163 -9.50 5.03 -16.19
N ALA A 164 -10.08 3.90 -16.60
CA ALA A 164 -11.19 3.27 -15.91
C ALA A 164 -10.88 3.19 -14.41
N VAL A 165 -11.73 3.86 -13.60
CA VAL A 165 -11.74 3.70 -12.15
C VAL A 165 -12.23 2.28 -11.88
N VAL A 166 -11.30 1.33 -11.91
CA VAL A 166 -11.53 0.03 -11.30
C VAL A 166 -11.57 0.29 -9.80
N PRO A 167 -12.66 -0.09 -9.10
CA PRO A 167 -12.72 0.09 -7.65
C PRO A 167 -11.47 -0.57 -7.00
N PRO A 168 -11.00 -0.07 -5.84
CA PRO A 168 -10.07 -0.82 -5.01
C PRO A 168 -10.55 -2.27 -4.87
N PRO A 169 -9.64 -3.25 -4.76
CA PRO A 169 -9.98 -4.67 -4.74
C PRO A 169 -11.19 -4.84 -3.82
N ALA A 170 -12.24 -5.44 -4.40
CA ALA A 170 -13.54 -5.59 -3.76
C ALA A 170 -13.32 -5.97 -2.29
N ALA A 171 -14.02 -5.26 -1.40
CA ALA A 171 -14.18 -5.74 -0.05
C ALA A 171 -14.77 -7.14 -0.17
N VAL A 172 -13.91 -8.15 -0.01
CA VAL A 172 -14.35 -9.52 0.18
C VAL A 172 -14.88 -9.51 1.60
N ASN A 173 -16.20 -9.67 1.73
CA ASN A 173 -16.87 -9.93 3.00
C ASN A 173 -16.18 -11.07 3.73
#